data_AF-A0A523FDZ7-F1
#
_entry.id   AF-A0A523FDZ7-F1
#
_cell.length_a   1.000
_cell.length_b   1.000
_cell.length_c   1.000
_cell.angle_alpha   90.00
_cell.angle_beta   90.00
_cell.angle_gamma   90.00
#
_symmetry.space_group_name_H-M   'P 1'
#
loop_
_entity.id
_entity.type
_entity.pdbx_description
1 polymer ?
#
loop_
_entity_poly.entity_id
_entity_poly.type
_entity_poly.pdbx_seq_one_letter_code
_entity_poly.pdbx_strand_id
1 'polypeptide(L)' 'DGPTMLRELRKTKPDLKIIFVSGYAEEAFAKHLPEDESFQFLPKPFSLKELATAVKQSLAE' A
#
# COMPACT_ATOMS: atom_id res chain seq x y z
N ASP A 1 -11.27 -2.84 6.51
CA ASP A 1 -10.01 -3.50 6.09
C ASP A 1 -9.24 -2.57 5.14
N GLY A 2 -7.98 -2.89 4.84
CA GLY A 2 -7.13 -2.07 3.97
C GLY A 2 -7.71 -1.78 2.58
N PRO A 3 -8.16 -2.79 1.81
CA PRO A 3 -8.74 -2.60 0.47
C PRO A 3 -10.00 -1.73 0.48
N THR A 4 -10.87 -1.89 1.49
CA THR A 4 -12.06 -1.04 1.63
C THR A 4 -11.66 0.42 1.88
N MET A 5 -10.66 0.68 2.73
CA MET A 5 -10.17 2.03 3.00
C MET A 5 -9.57 2.68 1.75
N LEU A 6 -8.83 1.92 0.94
CA LEU A 6 -8.30 2.39 -0.34
C LEU A 6 -9.41 2.87 -1.27
N ARG A 7 -10.44 2.04 -1.49
CA ARG A 7 -11.58 2.37 -2.36
C ARG A 7 -12.29 3.65 -1.92
N GLU A 8 -12.49 3.86 -0.61
CA GLU A 8 -13.11 5.09 -0.11
C GLU A 8 -12.18 6.31 -0.23
N LEU A 9 -10.87 6.13 0.02
CA LEU A 9 -9.90 7.21 -0.12
C LEU A 9 -9.76 7.66 -1.57
N ARG A 10 -9.79 6.77 -2.55
CA ARG A 10 -9.73 7.14 -3.97
C ARG A 10 -10.87 8.03 -4.43
N LYS A 11 -12.05 7.94 -3.81
CA LYS A 11 -13.18 8.83 -4.12
C LYS A 11 -12.92 10.29 -3.76
N THR A 12 -12.06 10.54 -2.76
CA THR A 12 -11.83 11.89 -2.22
C THR A 12 -10.41 12.40 -2.45
N LYS A 13 -9.44 11.49 -2.59
CA LYS A 13 -8.01 11.77 -2.77
C LYS A 13 -7.41 10.75 -3.75
N PRO A 14 -7.68 10.90 -5.06
CA PRO A 14 -7.19 9.96 -6.07
C PRO A 14 -5.67 9.86 -6.10
N ASP A 15 -4.94 10.94 -5.79
CA ASP A 15 -3.47 10.98 -5.85
C ASP A 15 -2.78 10.60 -4.53
N LEU A 16 -3.54 10.19 -3.51
CA LEU A 16 -2.96 9.84 -2.22
C LEU A 16 -2.07 8.60 -2.34
N LYS A 17 -0.80 8.74 -1.98
CA LYS A 17 0.15 7.64 -1.95
C LYS A 17 -0.15 6.72 -0.76
N ILE A 18 -0.26 5.42 -1.02
CA ILE A 18 -0.69 4.43 -0.02
C ILE A 18 0.31 3.29 0.04
N ILE A 19 0.75 2.97 1.26
CA ILE A 19 1.61 1.83 1.58
C ILE A 19 0.82 0.87 2.46
N PHE A 20 0.59 -0.35 1.98
CA PHE A 20 -0.03 -1.41 2.75
C PHE A 20 1.00 -2.15 3.59
N VAL A 21 0.62 -2.50 4.81
CA VAL A 21 1.49 -3.19 5.75
C VAL A 21 0.79 -4.45 6.28
N SER A 22 1.21 -5.64 5.85
CA SER A 22 0.54 -6.90 6.20
C SER A 22 1.54 -8.02 6.50
N GLY A 23 1.13 -8.94 7.37
CA GLY A 23 1.87 -10.19 7.67
C GLY A 23 1.36 -11.41 6.91
N TYR A 24 0.34 -11.24 6.05
CA TYR A 24 -0.18 -12.28 5.16
C TYR A 24 0.37 -12.06 3.74
N ALA A 25 0.46 -13.14 2.95
CA ALA A 25 1.03 -13.11 1.60
C ALA A 25 0.40 -12.01 0.73
N GLU A 26 1.26 -11.20 0.13
CA GLU A 26 0.93 -10.07 -0.77
C GLU A 26 -0.05 -10.48 -1.89
N GLU A 27 0.10 -11.70 -2.42
CA GLU A 27 -0.74 -12.25 -3.50
C GLU A 27 -2.20 -12.43 -3.10
N ALA A 28 -2.48 -12.80 -1.85
CA ALA A 28 -3.85 -12.92 -1.35
C ALA A 28 -4.51 -11.54 -1.22
N PHE A 29 -3.70 -10.53 -0.91
CA PHE A 29 -4.14 -9.15 -0.77
C PHE A 29 -4.39 -8.49 -2.13
N ALA A 30 -3.48 -8.68 -3.09
CA ALA A 30 -3.56 -8.14 -4.44
C ALA A 30 -4.82 -8.57 -5.19
N LYS A 31 -5.29 -9.81 -4.98
CA LYS A 31 -6.54 -10.33 -5.59
C LYS A 31 -7.80 -9.57 -5.19
N HIS A 32 -7.77 -8.79 -4.11
CA HIS A 32 -8.92 -8.01 -3.64
C HIS A 32 -8.87 -6.53 -4.05
N LEU A 33 -7.80 -6.12 -4.75
CA LEU A 33 -7.58 -4.74 -5.16
C LEU A 33 -7.94 -4.57 -6.64
N PRO A 34 -8.36 -3.36 -7.05
CA PRO A 34 -8.54 -3.05 -8.47
C PRO A 34 -7.19 -3.16 -9.21
N GLU A 35 -7.20 -3.70 -10.44
CA GLU A 35 -5.98 -3.95 -11.23
C GLU A 35 -5.20 -2.67 -11.61
N ASP A 36 -5.86 -1.52 -11.63
CA ASP A 36 -5.28 -0.21 -12.01
C ASP A 36 -4.83 0.64 -10.80
N GLU A 37 -4.74 0.07 -9.60
CA GLU A 37 -4.33 0.82 -8.40
C GLU A 37 -2.82 0.79 -8.15
N SER A 38 -2.21 1.97 -8.11
CA SER A 38 -0.84 2.12 -7.63
C SER A 38 -0.82 2.16 -6.10
N PHE A 39 -0.22 1.13 -5.50
CA PHE A 39 0.08 1.06 -4.08
C PHE A 39 1.42 0.37 -3.86
N GLN A 40 2.07 0.69 -2.75
CA GLN A 40 3.24 -0.06 -2.28
C GLN A 40 2.84 -1.05 -1.19
N PHE A 41 3.59 -2.14 -1.08
CA PHE A 41 3.40 -3.14 -0.03
C PHE A 41 4.67 -3.28 0.80
N LEU A 42 4.50 -3.36 2.13
CA LEU A 42 5.57 -3.56 3.10
C LEU A 42 5.23 -4.76 3.98
N PRO A 43 5.85 -5.94 3.75
CA PRO A 43 5.55 -7.14 4.50
C PRO A 43 6.06 -7.06 5.95
N LYS A 44 5.33 -7.68 6.88
CA LYS A 44 5.78 -7.84 8.28
C LYS A 44 6.55 -9.16 8.47
N PRO A 45 7.58 -9.19 9.33
CA PRO A 45 8.17 -8.05 10.04
C PRO A 45 9.06 -7.21 9.12
N PHE A 46 9.16 -5.91 9.41
CA PHE A 46 10.06 -4.98 8.72
C PHE A 46 10.84 -4.14 9.73
N SER A 47 12.01 -3.68 9.33
CA SER A 47 12.85 -2.75 10.07
C SER A 47 12.46 -1.29 9.82
N LEU A 48 12.89 -0.38 10.69
CA LEU A 48 12.72 1.07 10.49
C LEU A 48 13.39 1.56 9.20
N LYS A 49 14.50 0.93 8.81
CA LYS A 49 15.21 1.27 7.56
C LYS A 49 14.36 0.91 6.34
N GLU A 50 13.71 -0.25 6.35
CA GLU A 50 12.81 -0.67 5.27
C GLU A 50 11.58 0.24 5.17
N LEU A 51 10.99 0.64 6.31
CA LEU A 51 9.91 1.62 6.32
C LEU A 51 10.35 2.98 5.73
N ALA A 52 11.51 3.49 6.15
CA ALA A 52 12.03 4.76 5.62
C ALA A 52 12.30 4.71 4.11
N THR A 53 12.80 3.58 3.62
CA THR A 53 13.01 3.35 2.18
C THR A 53 11.68 3.33 1.43
N ALA A 54 10.67 2.60 1.92
CA ALA A 54 9.35 2.53 1.27
C ALA A 54 8.71 3.93 1.19
N VAL A 55 8.73 4.70 2.29
CA VAL A 55 8.21 6.07 2.30
C VAL A 55 8.98 6.97 1.32
N LYS A 56 10.31 6.88 1.28
CA LYS A 56 11.12 7.66 0.36
C LYS A 56 10.81 7.32 -1.10
N GLN A 57 10.68 6.04 -1.43
CA GLN A 57 10.34 5.58 -2.79
C GLN A 57 8.95 6.07 -3.19
N SER A 58 7.95 5.87 -2.33
CA SER A 58 6.61 6.39 -2.54
C SER A 58 6.65 7.89 -2.84
N LEU A 59 7.34 8.69 -2.05
CA LEU A 59 7.38 10.15 -2.23
C LEU A 59 8.16 10.63 -3.46
N ALA A 60 9.10 9.85 -3.98
CA ALA A 60 9.99 10.24 -5.07
C ALA A 60 9.41 10.07 -6.49
N GLU A 61 8.31 9.30 -6.65
CA GLU A 61 7.52 9.21 -7.89
C GLU A 61 6.55 10.37 -8.11
#